data_AF-A0A2G5XIT5-F1
#
_entry.id   AF-A0A2G5XIT5-F1
#
_cell.length_a   1.000
_cell.length_b   1.000
_cell.length_c   1.000
_cell.angle_alpha   90.00
_cell.angle_beta   90.00
_cell.angle_gamma   90.00
#
_symmetry.space_group_name_H-M   'P 1'
#
loop_
_entity.id
_entity.type
_entity.pdbx_description
1 polymer ?
#
loop_
_entity_poly.entity_id
_entity_poly.type
_entity_poly.pdbx_seq_one_letter_code
_entity_poly.pdbx_strand_id
1 'polypeptide(L)' 'MILIINIDGYHHQILVSGKKCTKRQLVDKYRHTKELSDEIRDLPKLFCMLHNFDEIPYDFNMKVDFVIDTDTDRIYSPSY' A
#
# COMPACT_ATOMS: atom_id res chain seq x y z
N MET A 1 13.56 -1.12 11.64
CA MET A 1 12.13 -1.45 11.73
C MET A 1 11.53 -1.29 10.35
N ILE A 2 10.86 -2.33 9.87
CA ILE A 2 10.19 -2.40 8.57
C ILE A 2 8.80 -1.78 8.70
N LEU A 3 8.29 -1.20 7.61
CA LEU A 3 6.92 -0.71 7.50
C LEU A 3 6.07 -1.78 6.79
N ILE A 4 4.91 -2.11 7.34
CA ILE A 4 3.94 -3.05 6.74
C ILE A 4 2.68 -2.29 6.35
N ILE A 5 2.20 -2.52 5.13
CA ILE A 5 1.05 -1.82 4.55
C ILE A 5 0.08 -2.84 3.97
N ASN A 6 -1.21 -2.67 4.25
CA ASN A 6 -2.27 -3.35 3.51
C ASN A 6 -2.71 -2.48 2.34
N ILE A 7 -2.60 -2.97 1.11
CA ILE A 7 -3.20 -2.34 -0.07
C ILE A 7 -4.52 -3.04 -0.33
N ASP A 8 -5.60 -2.33 -0.02
CA ASP A 8 -6.96 -2.85 0.07
C ASP A 8 -7.85 -2.17 -0.96
N GLY A 9 -8.60 -2.98 -1.70
CA GLY A 9 -9.56 -2.51 -2.68
C GLY A 9 -10.35 -3.67 -3.26
N TYR A 10 -11.40 -3.37 -4.03
CA TYR A 10 -12.28 -4.41 -4.58
C TYR A 10 -11.55 -5.48 -5.40
N HIS A 11 -10.46 -5.11 -6.08
CA HIS A 11 -9.70 -5.99 -6.97
C HIS A 11 -8.44 -6.62 -6.34
N HIS A 12 -8.00 -6.14 -5.19
CA HIS A 12 -6.75 -6.59 -4.59
C HIS A 12 -6.78 -6.44 -3.09
N GLN A 13 -6.21 -7.41 -2.40
CA GLN A 13 -5.97 -7.32 -0.97
C GLN A 13 -4.61 -7.95 -0.70
N ILE A 14 -3.59 -7.10 -0.59
CA ILE A 14 -2.21 -7.56 -0.45
C ILE A 14 -1.50 -6.87 0.69
N LEU A 15 -0.55 -7.58 1.29
CA LEU A 15 0.38 -7.00 2.25
C LEU A 15 1.71 -6.71 1.56
N VAL A 16 2.24 -5.52 1.80
CA VAL A 16 3.56 -5.12 1.31
C VAL A 16 4.42 -4.61 2.44
N SER A 17 5.73 -4.79 2.31
CA SER A 17 6.70 -4.36 3.31
C SER A 17 7.82 -3.55 2.67
N GLY A 18 8.34 -2.57 3.41
CA GLY A 18 9.40 -1.71 2.87
C GLY A 18 10.07 -0.83 3.92
N LYS A 19 10.90 0.10 3.43
CA LYS A 19 11.56 1.09 4.30
C LYS A 19 10.52 1.99 4.97
N LYS A 20 10.80 2.39 6.21
CA LYS A 20 9.99 3.36 6.94
C LYS A 20 9.75 4.62 6.12
N CYS A 21 8.50 5.07 6.08
CA CYS A 21 8.12 6.37 5.57
C CYS A 21 7.00 6.98 6.43
N THR A 22 6.87 8.29 6.40
CA THR A 22 5.76 8.99 7.04
C THR A 22 4.46 8.79 6.26
N LYS A 23 3.30 9.03 6.88
CA LYS A 23 2.01 9.03 6.19
C LYS A 23 2.00 9.95 4.96
N ARG A 24 2.60 11.15 5.07
CA ARG A 24 2.69 12.10 3.96
C ARG A 24 3.49 11.53 2.79
N GLN A 25 4.66 10.96 3.08
CA GLN A 25 5.47 10.30 2.04
C GLN A 25 4.71 9.14 1.41
N LEU A 26 3.93 8.38 2.19
CA LEU A 26 3.12 7.30 1.64
C LEU A 26 2.02 7.81 0.70
N VAL A 27 1.38 8.93 1.04
CA VAL A 27 0.40 9.61 0.16
C VAL A 27 1.06 10.05 -1.14
N ASP A 28 2.25 10.65 -1.08
CA ASP A 28 2.97 11.09 -2.28
C ASP A 28 3.34 9.89 -3.18
N LYS A 29 3.77 8.77 -2.58
CA LYS A 29 4.08 7.51 -3.30
C LYS A 29 2.85 6.91 -3.96
N TYR A 30 1.73 6.86 -3.24
CA TYR A 30 0.46 6.35 -3.77
C TYR A 30 -0.01 7.19 -4.95
N ARG A 31 -0.04 8.51 -4.80
CA ARG A 31 -0.46 9.43 -5.86
C ARG A 31 0.42 9.31 -7.10
N HIS A 32 1.75 9.28 -6.94
CA HIS A 32 2.68 9.08 -8.05
C HIS A 32 2.41 7.75 -8.78
N THR A 33 2.15 6.67 -8.04
CA THR A 33 1.82 5.37 -8.64
C THR A 33 0.50 5.44 -9.40
N LYS A 34 -0.53 6.05 -8.81
CA LYS A 34 -1.85 6.20 -9.41
C LYS A 34 -1.83 7.03 -10.69
N GLU A 35 -1.04 8.09 -10.74
CA GLU A 35 -0.84 8.93 -11.94
C GLU A 35 -0.18 8.16 -13.10
N LEU A 36 0.53 7.08 -12.81
CA LEU A 36 1.21 6.21 -13.80
C LEU A 36 0.47 4.89 -14.07
N SER A 37 -0.62 4.62 -13.35
CA SER A 37 -1.37 3.37 -13.45
C SER A 37 -2.57 3.55 -14.37
N ASP A 38 -2.55 2.91 -15.53
CA ASP A 38 -3.71 2.90 -16.44
C ASP A 38 -4.84 1.98 -15.93
N GLU A 39 -4.47 0.90 -15.23
CA GLU A 39 -5.41 -0.06 -14.63
C GLU A 39 -5.20 -0.18 -13.12
N ILE A 40 -6.30 -0.16 -12.35
CA ILE A 40 -6.26 -0.25 -10.88
C ILE A 40 -5.68 -1.59 -10.40
N ARG A 41 -5.83 -2.66 -11.19
CA ARG A 41 -5.35 -4.02 -10.85
C ARG A 41 -3.83 -4.10 -10.81
N ASP A 42 -3.15 -3.27 -11.60
CA ASP A 42 -1.69 -3.24 -11.67
C ASP A 42 -1.08 -2.32 -10.62
N LEU A 43 -1.89 -1.47 -9.97
CA LEU A 43 -1.43 -0.48 -8.99
C LEU A 43 -0.56 -1.08 -7.89
N PRO A 44 -0.91 -2.22 -7.24
CA PRO A 44 -0.09 -2.76 -6.16
C PRO A 44 1.29 -3.22 -6.63
N LYS A 45 1.35 -3.87 -7.80
CA LYS A 45 2.62 -4.31 -8.42
C LYS A 45 3.47 -3.11 -8.82
N LEU A 46 2.86 -2.10 -9.45
CA LEU A 46 3.55 -0.87 -9.84
C LEU A 46 4.06 -0.10 -8.62
N PHE A 47 3.27 -0.03 -7.54
CA PHE A 47 3.65 0.58 -6.27
C PHE A 47 4.92 -0.08 -5.71
N CYS A 48 4.95 -1.42 -5.68
CA CYS A 48 6.10 -2.18 -5.21
C CYS A 48 7.36 -1.87 -6.02
N MET A 49 7.27 -1.94 -7.34
CA MET A 49 8.39 -1.66 -8.25
C MET A 49 8.92 -0.22 -8.13
N LEU A 50 8.04 0.78 -8.12
CA LEU A 50 8.45 2.19 -8.08
C LEU A 50 9.04 2.61 -6.73
N HIS A 51 8.57 2.00 -5.63
CA HIS A 51 8.88 2.48 -4.29
C HIS A 51 9.76 1.55 -3.46
N ASN A 52 10.24 0.44 -4.04
CA ASN A 52 11.03 -0.60 -3.38
C ASN A 52 10.30 -1.17 -2.16
N PHE A 53 9.05 -1.57 -2.40
CA PHE A 53 8.30 -2.42 -1.47
C PHE A 53 8.24 -3.83 -2.04
N ASP A 54 8.18 -4.80 -1.15
CA ASP A 54 8.06 -6.21 -1.49
C ASP A 54 6.71 -6.75 -0.98
N GLU A 55 6.01 -7.51 -1.81
CA GLU A 55 4.82 -8.24 -1.38
C GLU A 55 5.22 -9.31 -0.35
N ILE A 56 4.44 -9.42 0.72
CA ILE A 56 4.62 -10.42 1.77
C ILE A 56 3.38 -11.30 1.87
N PRO A 57 3.49 -12.54 2.41
CA PRO A 57 2.34 -13.41 2.58
C PRO A 57 1.20 -12.71 3.33
N TYR A 58 0.00 -12.76 2.75
CA TYR A 58 -1.17 -12.17 3.37
C TYR A 58 -1.55 -12.92 4.65
N ASP A 59 -1.72 -12.19 5.75
CA ASP A 59 -2.26 -12.68 7.02
C ASP A 59 -3.23 -11.64 7.58
N PHE A 60 -4.51 -12.01 7.66
CA PHE A 60 -5.57 -11.14 8.19
C PHE A 60 -5.34 -10.71 9.64
N ASN A 61 -4.58 -11.49 10.43
CA ASN A 61 -4.28 -11.16 11.82
C ASN A 61 -3.05 -10.24 11.96
N MET A 62 -2.35 -9.96 10.85
CA MET A 62 -1.16 -9.15 10.85
C MET A 62 -1.51 -7.69 11.10
N LYS A 63 -0.93 -7.10 12.15
CA LYS A 63 -1.02 -5.66 12.38
C LYS A 63 -0.16 -4.93 11.35
N VAL A 64 -0.81 -4.11 10.54
CA VAL A 64 -0.18 -3.19 9.58
C VAL A 64 -0.04 -1.79 10.17
N ASP A 65 0.96 -1.04 9.70
CA ASP A 65 1.20 0.34 10.09
C ASP A 65 0.25 1.31 9.35
N PHE A 66 -0.06 1.00 8.10
CA PHE A 66 -0.98 1.76 7.25
C PHE A 66 -1.86 0.85 6.40
N VAL A 67 -3.03 1.35 6.05
CA VAL A 67 -3.89 0.83 4.97
C VAL A 67 -3.91 1.87 3.85
N ILE A 68 -3.72 1.41 2.61
CA ILE A 68 -4.02 2.15 1.38
C ILE A 68 -5.33 1.57 0.86
N ASP A 69 -6.43 2.29 1.05
CA ASP A 69 -7.73 1.97 0.49
C ASP A 69 -7.81 2.61 -0.91
N THR A 70 -7.75 1.79 -1.95
CA THR A 70 -7.77 2.24 -3.34
C THR A 70 -9.16 2.53 -3.87
N ASP A 71 -10.20 2.02 -3.21
CA ASP A 71 -11.58 2.29 -3.58
C ASP A 71 -11.99 3.71 -3.14
N THR A 72 -11.41 4.20 -2.03
CA THR A 72 -11.70 5.54 -1.48
C THR A 72 -10.54 6.52 -1.51
N ASP A 73 -9.37 6.12 -2.03
CA ASP A 73 -8.11 6.88 -2.01
C ASP A 73 -7.64 7.29 -0.60
N ARG A 74 -8.07 6.55 0.44
CA ARG A 74 -7.74 6.87 1.83
C ARG A 74 -6.49 6.12 2.26
N ILE A 75 -5.59 6.87 2.89
CA ILE A 75 -4.42 6.29 3.57
C ILE A 75 -4.55 6.60 5.06
N TYR A 76 -4.53 5.57 5.89
CA TYR A 76 -4.76 5.71 7.34
C TYR A 76 -4.01 4.65 8.14
N SER A 77 -3.78 4.94 9.42
CA SER A 77 -3.30 3.95 10.37
C SER A 77 -4.51 3.31 11.03
N PRO A 78 -4.66 1.97 10.98
CA PRO A 78 -5.76 1.29 11.63
C PRO A 78 -5.64 1.35 13.16
N SER A 79 -6.78 1.35 13.84
CA SER A 79 -6.89 1.19 15.30
C SER A 79 -7.35 -0.23 15.60
N TYR A 80 -6.64 -0.94 16.48
CA TYR A 80 -6.92 -2.33 16.88
C TYR A 80 -7.42 -2.41 18.32
#